data_AF-A0A5C5CEE3-F1
#
_entry.id   AF-A0A5C5CEE3-F1
#
_cell.length_a   1.000
_cell.length_b   1.000
_cell.length_c   1.000
_cell.angle_alpha   90.00
_cell.angle_beta   90.00
_cell.angle_gamma   90.00
#
_symmetry.space_group_name_H-M   'P 1'
#
loop_
_entity.id
_entity.type
_entity.pdbx_description
1 polymer ?
#
loop_
_entity_poly.entity_id
_entity_poly.type
_entity_poly.pdbx_seq_one_letter_code
_entity_poly.pdbx_strand_id
1 'polypeptide(L)'
;MESQNFDSIVSSGTDQILNVTVIILIVLFLISLWGVLRGVFILKYIKQPSLNEEITKEEAHLLKVQAKTMFFIFSPVLVMSVIALIWYFIAS
;
A
#
# COMPACT_ATOMS: atom_id res chain seq x y z
N MET A 1 9.42 -2.26 44.74
CA MET A 1 8.02 -2.03 44.28
C MET A 1 7.92 -0.92 43.23
N GLU A 2 8.87 0.03 43.13
CA GLU A 2 8.91 1.00 42.03
C GLU A 2 9.30 0.40 40.66
N SER A 3 10.17 -0.62 40.63
CA SER A 3 10.59 -1.26 39.37
C SER A 3 9.43 -1.93 38.61
N GLN A 4 8.51 -2.60 39.33
CA GLN A 4 7.33 -3.23 38.72
C GLN A 4 6.36 -2.21 38.09
N ASN A 5 6.29 -0.98 38.62
CA ASN A 5 5.48 0.08 38.02
C ASN A 5 6.18 0.69 36.80
N PHE A 6 7.51 0.79 36.81
CA PHE A 6 8.24 1.30 35.64
C PHE A 6 8.19 0.29 34.48
N ASP A 7 8.41 -1.00 34.76
CA ASP A 7 8.35 -2.06 33.75
C ASP A 7 6.94 -2.20 33.13
N SER A 8 5.88 -2.03 33.93
CA SER A 8 4.49 -2.09 33.43
C SER A 8 4.11 -0.85 32.59
N ILE A 9 4.58 0.33 32.95
CA ILE A 9 4.37 1.56 32.17
C ILE A 9 5.15 1.50 30.85
N VAL A 10 6.40 1.04 30.87
CA VAL A 10 7.22 0.88 29.66
C VAL A 10 6.64 -0.20 28.74
N SER A 11 6.22 -1.34 29.29
CA SER A 11 5.53 -2.39 28.52
C SER A 11 4.28 -1.84 27.82
N SER A 12 3.39 -1.16 28.56
CA SER A 12 2.14 -0.64 28.00
C SER A 12 2.35 0.47 26.94
N GLY A 13 3.39 1.30 27.11
CA GLY A 13 3.77 2.30 26.11
C GLY A 13 4.35 1.67 24.84
N THR A 14 5.14 0.61 24.98
CA THR A 14 5.75 -0.09 23.84
C THR A 14 4.68 -0.81 23.00
N ASP A 15 3.71 -1.46 23.66
CA ASP A 15 2.57 -2.13 23.00
C ASP A 15 1.67 -1.15 22.24
N GLN A 16 1.46 0.05 22.78
CA GLN A 16 0.71 1.11 22.07
C GLN A 16 1.44 1.60 20.82
N ILE A 17 2.76 1.86 20.91
CA ILE A 17 3.55 2.33 19.75
C ILE A 17 3.56 1.26 18.65
N LEU A 18 3.69 0.00 19.05
CA LEU A 18 3.68 -1.15 18.14
C LEU A 18 2.33 -1.26 17.41
N ASN A 19 1.22 -1.18 18.14
CA ASN A 19 -0.13 -1.19 17.56
C ASN A 19 -0.38 -0.02 16.60
N VAL A 20 0.01 1.20 16.97
CA VAL A 20 -0.13 2.38 16.09
C VAL A 20 0.70 2.22 14.82
N THR A 21 1.92 1.69 14.94
CA THR A 21 2.81 1.44 13.79
C THR A 21 2.19 0.43 12.82
N VAL A 22 1.62 -0.67 13.33
CA VAL A 22 0.95 -1.69 12.52
C VAL A 22 -0.27 -1.10 11.80
N ILE A 23 -1.08 -0.28 12.48
CA ILE A 23 -2.23 0.40 11.87
C ILE A 23 -1.78 1.28 10.70
N ILE A 24 -0.75 2.11 10.91
CA ILE A 24 -0.18 2.96 9.83
C ILE A 24 0.28 2.09 8.66
N LEU A 25 0.93 0.97 8.95
CA LEU A 25 1.46 0.08 7.95
C LEU A 25 0.35 -0.64 7.14
N ILE A 26 -0.75 -1.02 7.79
CA ILE A 26 -1.96 -1.54 7.13
C ILE A 26 -2.59 -0.46 6.23
N VAL A 27 -2.67 0.79 6.68
CA VAL A 27 -3.20 1.89 5.86
C VAL A 27 -2.33 2.11 4.62
N LEU A 28 -1.00 2.12 4.77
CA LEU A 28 -0.06 2.21 3.64
C LEU A 28 -0.19 1.03 2.68
N PHE A 29 -0.38 -0.19 3.20
CA PHE A 29 -0.68 -1.37 2.40
C PHE A 29 -1.96 -1.19 1.58
N LEU A 30 -3.06 -0.73 2.19
CA LEU A 30 -4.33 -0.56 1.49
C LEU A 30 -4.26 0.52 0.39
N ILE A 31 -3.62 1.67 0.68
CA ILE A 31 -3.44 2.75 -0.29
C ILE A 31 -2.58 2.29 -1.47
N SER A 32 -1.48 1.60 -1.19
CA SER A 32 -0.58 1.08 -2.23
C SER A 32 -1.23 -0.02 -3.06
N LEU A 33 -1.98 -0.93 -2.43
CA LEU A 33 -2.75 -1.96 -3.12
C LEU A 33 -3.78 -1.34 -4.06
N TRP A 34 -4.52 -0.35 -3.58
CA TRP A 34 -5.48 0.40 -4.39
C TRP A 34 -4.82 1.10 -5.58
N GLY A 35 -3.69 1.77 -5.36
CA GLY A 35 -2.91 2.43 -6.41
C GLY A 35 -2.43 1.47 -7.50
N VAL A 36 -1.93 0.30 -7.11
CA VAL A 36 -1.50 -0.77 -8.04
C VAL A 36 -2.70 -1.32 -8.83
N LEU A 37 -3.81 -1.65 -8.15
CA LEU A 37 -5.01 -2.19 -8.79
C LEU A 37 -5.60 -1.20 -9.81
N ARG A 38 -5.68 0.09 -9.46
CA ARG A 38 -6.15 1.13 -10.38
C ARG A 38 -5.26 1.25 -11.61
N GLY A 39 -3.93 1.22 -11.44
CA GLY A 39 -2.98 1.23 -12.54
C GLY A 39 -3.18 0.04 -13.48
N VAL A 40 -3.35 -1.17 -12.93
CA VAL A 40 -3.63 -2.38 -13.72
C VAL A 40 -4.98 -2.27 -14.45
N PHE A 41 -6.02 -1.77 -13.78
CA PHE A 41 -7.35 -1.63 -14.38
C PHE A 41 -7.36 -0.66 -15.56
N ILE A 42 -6.73 0.52 -15.42
CA ILE A 42 -6.60 1.51 -16.50
C ILE A 42 -5.84 0.89 -17.69
N LEU A 43 -4.73 0.19 -17.43
CA LEU A 43 -3.96 -0.48 -18.50
C LEU A 43 -4.77 -1.58 -19.20
N LYS A 44 -5.63 -2.29 -18.47
CA LYS A 44 -6.51 -3.32 -19.03
C LYS A 44 -7.63 -2.69 -19.87
N TYR A 45 -8.20 -1.59 -19.41
CA TYR A 45 -9.25 -0.84 -20.10
C TYR A 45 -8.75 -0.30 -21.46
N ILE A 46 -7.58 0.36 -21.47
CA ILE A 46 -6.98 0.90 -22.71
C ILE A 46 -6.58 -0.22 -23.70
N LYS A 47 -6.43 -1.47 -23.25
CA LYS A 47 -6.14 -2.60 -24.15
C LYS A 47 -7.38 -3.22 -24.78
N GLN A 48 -8.59 -2.87 -24.33
CA GLN A 48 -9.83 -3.42 -24.87
C GLN A 48 -10.30 -2.57 -26.06
N PRO A 49 -10.20 -3.08 -27.30
CA PRO A 49 -10.55 -2.30 -28.49
C PRO A 49 -12.04 -1.91 -28.52
N SER A 50 -12.91 -2.74 -27.94
CA SER A 50 -14.36 -2.53 -27.89
C SER A 50 -14.82 -1.36 -26.99
N LEU A 51 -13.93 -0.84 -26.14
CA LEU A 51 -14.20 0.28 -25.21
C LEU A 51 -13.38 1.54 -25.54
N ASN A 52 -12.57 1.46 -26.60
CA ASN A 52 -11.59 2.46 -26.99
C ASN A 52 -12.00 3.28 -28.21
N GLU A 53 -13.21 3.07 -28.76
CA GLU A 53 -13.68 3.80 -29.95
C GLU A 53 -13.85 5.31 -29.68
N GLU A 54 -13.96 5.72 -28.41
CA GLU A 54 -14.11 7.13 -28.01
C GLU A 54 -12.81 7.81 -27.56
N ILE A 55 -11.72 7.06 -27.33
CA ILE A 55 -10.49 7.63 -26.76
C ILE A 55 -9.52 8.01 -27.88
N THR A 56 -9.16 9.29 -27.94
CA THR A 56 -8.12 9.74 -28.88
C THR A 56 -6.78 9.08 -28.57
N LYS A 57 -5.95 8.83 -29.61
CA LYS A 57 -4.64 8.18 -29.45
C LYS A 57 -3.74 8.89 -28.43
N GLU A 58 -3.87 10.21 -28.30
CA GLU A 58 -3.14 11.04 -27.33
C GLU A 58 -3.60 10.80 -25.88
N GLU A 59 -4.91 10.79 -25.63
CA GLU A 59 -5.46 10.52 -24.30
C GLU A 59 -5.14 9.11 -23.81
N ALA A 60 -5.21 8.12 -24.70
CA ALA A 60 -4.82 6.74 -24.40
C ALA A 60 -3.34 6.65 -24.00
N HIS A 61 -2.47 7.44 -24.65
CA HIS A 61 -1.05 7.50 -24.30
C HIS A 61 -0.84 8.13 -22.91
N LEU A 62 -1.49 9.25 -22.61
CA LEU A 62 -1.39 9.92 -21.31
C LEU A 62 -1.89 9.03 -20.17
N LEU A 63 -3.05 8.38 -20.33
CA LEU A 63 -3.59 7.45 -19.34
C LEU A 63 -2.68 6.23 -19.13
N LYS A 64 -2.06 5.72 -20.20
CA LYS A 64 -1.10 4.62 -20.12
C LYS A 64 0.16 5.02 -19.36
N VAL A 65 0.69 6.23 -19.59
CA VAL A 65 1.83 6.76 -18.85
C VAL A 65 1.46 6.94 -17.38
N GLN A 66 0.33 7.56 -17.09
CA GLN A 66 -0.15 7.77 -15.72
C GLN A 66 -0.30 6.44 -14.96
N ALA A 67 -0.92 5.43 -15.59
CA ALA A 67 -1.13 4.13 -14.99
C ALA A 67 0.20 3.39 -14.72
N LYS A 68 1.17 3.51 -15.62
CA LYS A 68 2.53 2.98 -15.40
C LYS A 68 3.23 3.69 -14.25
N THR A 69 3.12 5.01 -14.14
CA THR A 69 3.72 5.79 -13.06
C THR A 69 3.13 5.40 -11.71
N MET A 70 1.79 5.28 -11.60
CA MET A 70 1.13 4.78 -10.40
C MET A 70 1.63 3.39 -10.02
N PHE A 71 1.70 2.47 -10.99
CA PHE A 71 2.20 1.13 -10.75
C PHE A 71 3.65 1.14 -10.23
N PHE A 72 4.53 1.95 -10.83
CA PHE A 72 5.94 2.02 -10.44
C PHE A 72 6.15 2.62 -9.04
N ILE A 73 5.32 3.59 -8.63
CA ILE A 73 5.41 4.23 -7.32
C ILE A 73 4.81 3.33 -6.23
N PHE A 74 3.63 2.77 -6.47
CA PHE A 74 2.91 2.04 -5.43
C PHE A 74 3.36 0.57 -5.28
N SER A 75 3.94 -0.04 -6.32
CA SER A 75 4.39 -1.45 -6.22
C SER A 75 5.51 -1.67 -5.19
N PRO A 76 6.57 -0.85 -5.13
CA PRO A 76 7.60 -0.99 -4.10
C PRO A 76 7.05 -0.80 -2.68
N VAL A 77 6.17 0.19 -2.50
CA VAL A 77 5.51 0.43 -1.21
C VAL A 77 4.68 -0.78 -0.80
N LEU A 78 3.89 -1.33 -1.73
CA LEU A 78 3.07 -2.52 -1.50
C LEU A 78 3.93 -3.73 -1.08
N VAL A 79 5.03 -3.99 -1.79
CA VAL A 79 5.94 -5.11 -1.46
C VAL A 79 6.56 -4.92 -0.07
N MET A 80 7.06 -3.72 0.24
CA MET A 80 7.63 -3.43 1.56
C MET A 80 6.60 -3.57 2.68
N SER A 81 5.37 -3.09 2.47
CA SER A 81 4.28 -3.25 3.44
C SER A 81 3.92 -4.72 3.65
N VAL A 82 3.85 -5.54 2.59
CA VAL A 82 3.60 -6.98 2.72
C VAL A 82 4.69 -7.67 3.53
N ILE A 83 5.97 -7.39 3.23
CA ILE A 83 7.10 -7.98 3.97
C ILE A 83 7.05 -7.58 5.45
N ALA A 84 6.78 -6.31 5.75
CA ALA A 84 6.71 -5.83 7.12
C ALA A 84 5.51 -6.41 7.90
N LEU A 85 4.34 -6.57 7.27
CA LEU A 85 3.20 -7.24 7.89
C LEU A 85 3.48 -8.72 8.15
N ILE A 86 4.05 -9.44 7.18
CA ILE A 86 4.40 -10.85 7.35
C ILE A 86 5.40 -11.01 8.49
N TRP A 87 6.45 -10.18 8.53
CA TRP A 87 7.43 -10.20 9.60
C TRP A 87 6.77 -9.96 10.96
N TYR A 88 5.89 -8.97 11.06
CA TYR A 88 5.15 -8.67 12.28
C TYR A 88 4.34 -9.87 12.78
N PHE A 89 3.54 -10.49 11.91
CA PHE A 89 2.68 -11.63 12.29
C PHE A 89 3.45 -12.93 12.58
N ILE A 90 4.67 -13.09 12.04
CA ILE A 90 5.53 -14.24 12.35
C ILE A 90 6.28 -14.03 13.67
N ALA A 91 6.66 -12.79 13.96
CA ALA A 91 7.44 -12.44 15.15
C ALA A 91 6.59 -12.16 16.41
N SER A 92 5.28 -11.91 16.25
CA SER A 92 4.31 -11.78 17.36
C SER A 92 3.76 -13.13 17.81
#